data_AF-A0A1E1LM48-F1
#
_entry.id   AF-A0A1E1LM48-F1
#
_cell.length_a   1.000
_cell.length_b   1.000
_cell.length_c   1.000
_cell.angle_alpha   90.00
_cell.angle_beta   90.00
_cell.angle_gamma   90.00
#
_symmetry.space_group_name_H-M   'P 1'
#
loop_
_entity.id
_entity.type
_entity.pdbx_description
1 polymer ?
#
loop_
_entity_poly.entity_id
_entity_poly.type
_entity_poly.pdbx_seq_one_letter_code
_entity_poly.pdbx_strand_id
1 'polypeptide(L)'
;MSSRIALASLLLSVASAQQVGTLTPEVHPPLTWQTCTAYGSCTTIAGKVVLDHNWRWLHSSTGTNCYTGNTWNPTFCPTNTACATNCQLDGADYSGTYGATTTGNALRLNFVTQGANRNVGSRLFLMADDSNYQMLSLLNKEFTFDVDVSHLPCGLNGALYLVSMAKDGGASLYPGNKAGAKYGTGYCDAQCPRDLKFINGEANVEGWKSASNSADSGYGGHGSCCAEMDIWEANSISTALTPHSSDPEGQTMCLGDACGGTYSPDRYVGVTDPDGCDFNSYRQGNKEFYGPGKTVNTNSVFTVVTQFITDTGTDAGTLSEIKRFYVQGGVVIPNSQSTIAGLPGNSLTDKFCKDQKKVFGDQDIYNKHGGFASMSKALKAGMVLTLSLWDDYASNMLWLDSDFPVDADPSALGVGRGSCARTTGNPVDVEKNSPNSYVIYSNIKVGALNSTFNAGSVVTPPGGTTSRVSTSTTRKPSSSTLATSTTSKAPTTSSAAPPAGSGAAHFQQCGGQPPFAGPFTCVAPYKCTYSSPYYSQCL
;
A
#
# COMPACT_ATOMS: atom_id res chain seq x y z
N MET A 1 -62.63 -46.48 -0.19
CA MET A 1 -61.25 -46.34 -0.70
C MET A 1 -61.19 -45.12 -1.60
N SER A 2 -60.33 -44.16 -1.27
CA SER A 2 -59.67 -43.16 -2.16
C SER A 2 -59.21 -41.97 -1.32
N SER A 3 -58.06 -42.12 -0.67
CA SER A 3 -57.37 -41.02 0.01
C SER A 3 -56.71 -40.15 -1.06
N ARG A 4 -57.06 -38.87 -1.14
CA ARG A 4 -56.41 -37.89 -2.03
C ARG A 4 -55.18 -37.34 -1.31
N ILE A 5 -54.02 -37.86 -1.65
CA ILE A 5 -52.72 -37.29 -1.28
C ILE A 5 -52.54 -36.02 -2.11
N ALA A 6 -52.51 -34.87 -1.45
CA ALA A 6 -52.09 -33.61 -2.07
C ALA A 6 -50.55 -33.60 -2.13
N LEU A 7 -49.99 -33.70 -3.34
CA LEU A 7 -48.58 -33.39 -3.60
C LEU A 7 -48.42 -31.87 -3.46
N ALA A 8 -47.80 -31.43 -2.36
CA ALA A 8 -47.27 -30.08 -2.24
C ALA A 8 -45.96 -30.03 -3.05
N SER A 9 -46.03 -29.46 -4.26
CA SER A 9 -44.86 -29.13 -5.06
C SER A 9 -44.06 -28.04 -4.35
N LEU A 10 -42.98 -28.42 -3.66
CA LEU A 10 -41.95 -27.49 -3.23
C LEU A 10 -41.31 -26.89 -4.48
N LEU A 11 -41.70 -25.66 -4.83
CA LEU A 11 -40.90 -24.82 -5.72
C LEU A 11 -39.65 -24.41 -4.94
N LEU A 12 -38.59 -25.21 -5.07
CA LEU A 12 -37.23 -24.76 -4.77
C LEU A 12 -36.94 -23.60 -5.73
N SER A 13 -37.04 -22.36 -5.25
CA SER A 13 -36.42 -21.23 -5.91
C SER A 13 -34.92 -21.52 -5.96
N VAL A 14 -34.42 -21.87 -7.15
CA VAL A 14 -32.99 -21.92 -7.40
C VAL A 14 -32.48 -20.50 -7.21
N ALA A 15 -31.86 -20.23 -6.07
CA ALA A 15 -31.29 -18.93 -5.78
C ALA A 15 -30.18 -18.67 -6.81
N SER A 16 -30.47 -17.77 -7.76
CA SER A 16 -29.51 -17.19 -8.71
C SER A 16 -28.30 -16.64 -7.95
N ALA A 17 -27.09 -17.02 -8.36
CA ALA A 17 -25.88 -16.65 -7.65
C ALA A 17 -24.68 -16.58 -8.59
N GLN A 18 -23.75 -15.66 -8.36
CA GLN A 18 -22.39 -15.67 -8.90
C GLN A 18 -21.74 -17.02 -8.60
N GLN A 19 -21.30 -17.71 -9.65
CA GLN A 19 -20.79 -19.07 -9.57
C GLN A 19 -19.26 -19.10 -9.44
N VAL A 20 -18.74 -20.28 -9.10
CA VAL A 20 -17.29 -20.56 -9.01
C VAL A 20 -16.87 -21.40 -10.23
N GLY A 21 -15.95 -20.85 -11.02
CA GLY A 21 -15.29 -21.52 -12.13
C GLY A 21 -14.34 -22.61 -11.61
N THR A 22 -14.07 -23.59 -12.46
CA THR A 22 -13.21 -24.75 -12.11
C THR A 22 -12.20 -25.08 -13.20
N LEU A 23 -12.03 -24.18 -14.19
CA LEU A 23 -11.09 -24.39 -15.28
C LEU A 23 -9.66 -24.13 -14.80
N THR A 24 -9.48 -23.11 -13.96
CA THR A 24 -8.23 -22.79 -13.27
C THR A 24 -8.41 -22.99 -11.76
N PRO A 25 -7.62 -23.85 -11.09
CA PRO A 25 -7.66 -23.95 -9.64
C PRO A 25 -7.22 -22.65 -8.97
N GLU A 26 -7.97 -22.20 -7.96
CA GLU A 26 -7.55 -21.06 -7.13
C GLU A 26 -6.56 -21.51 -6.04
N VAL A 27 -5.32 -21.02 -6.15
CA VAL A 27 -4.24 -21.32 -5.20
C VAL A 27 -3.58 -20.00 -4.77
N HIS A 28 -3.88 -19.59 -3.55
CA HIS A 28 -3.38 -18.33 -2.97
C HIS A 28 -1.86 -18.36 -2.74
N PRO A 29 -1.09 -17.37 -3.26
CA PRO A 29 0.33 -17.24 -2.93
C PRO A 29 0.54 -17.01 -1.43
N PRO A 30 1.44 -17.75 -0.76
CA PRO A 30 1.70 -17.58 0.67
C PRO A 30 2.45 -16.26 0.91
N LEU A 31 2.12 -15.57 2.00
CA LEU A 31 2.79 -14.34 2.42
C LEU A 31 2.85 -14.29 3.94
N THR A 32 4.05 -14.40 4.51
CA THR A 32 4.22 -14.29 5.96
C THR A 32 4.22 -12.84 6.42
N TRP A 33 3.67 -12.60 7.60
CA TRP A 33 3.68 -11.31 8.30
C TRP A 33 3.87 -11.54 9.79
N GLN A 34 3.94 -10.51 10.63
CA GLN A 34 4.23 -10.69 12.05
C GLN A 34 3.29 -9.91 12.97
N THR A 35 3.04 -10.46 14.15
CA THR A 35 2.48 -9.72 15.30
C THR A 35 3.56 -9.43 16.32
N CYS A 36 3.60 -8.22 16.87
CA CYS A 36 4.64 -7.79 17.81
C CYS A 36 4.05 -7.29 19.12
N THR A 37 4.63 -7.71 20.25
CA THR A 37 4.24 -7.24 21.59
C THR A 37 5.23 -6.21 22.15
N ALA A 38 6.49 -6.28 21.74
CA ALA A 38 7.55 -5.34 22.04
C ALA A 38 8.62 -5.37 20.92
N TYR A 39 9.49 -4.35 20.86
CA TYR A 39 10.58 -4.34 19.89
C TYR A 39 11.48 -5.57 20.05
N GLY A 40 11.72 -6.28 18.95
CA GLY A 40 12.46 -7.55 18.94
C GLY A 40 11.64 -8.78 19.36
N SER A 41 10.37 -8.61 19.75
CA SER A 41 9.47 -9.67 20.20
C SER A 41 8.27 -9.78 19.25
N CYS A 42 8.50 -10.43 18.11
CA CYS A 42 7.48 -10.65 17.09
C CYS A 42 7.30 -12.14 16.77
N THR A 43 6.06 -12.54 16.49
CA THR A 43 5.68 -13.89 16.08
C THR A 43 5.28 -13.88 14.60
N THR A 44 5.86 -14.77 13.81
CA THR A 44 5.50 -14.93 12.40
C THR A 44 4.14 -15.62 12.26
N ILE A 45 3.28 -15.04 11.44
CA ILE A 45 1.98 -15.56 11.02
C ILE A 45 2.09 -16.02 9.56
N ALA A 46 1.60 -17.23 9.28
CA ALA A 46 1.50 -17.75 7.93
C ALA A 46 0.22 -17.22 7.27
N GLY A 47 0.33 -16.11 6.55
CA GLY A 47 -0.75 -15.57 5.72
C GLY A 47 -0.65 -16.04 4.27
N LYS A 48 -1.57 -15.54 3.46
CA LYS A 48 -1.63 -15.71 2.01
C LYS A 48 -2.34 -14.52 1.39
N VAL A 49 -2.25 -14.34 0.08
CA VAL A 49 -2.91 -13.24 -0.64
C VAL A 49 -3.86 -13.77 -1.70
N VAL A 50 -4.92 -13.00 -1.97
CA VAL A 50 -5.90 -13.31 -3.00
C VAL A 50 -6.12 -12.13 -3.94
N LEU A 51 -6.20 -12.39 -5.24
CA LEU A 51 -6.50 -11.38 -6.25
C LEU A 51 -7.96 -10.96 -6.19
N ASP A 52 -8.22 -9.66 -6.31
CA ASP A 52 -9.55 -9.09 -6.46
C ASP A 52 -10.31 -9.72 -7.63
N HIS A 53 -11.58 -10.01 -7.40
CA HIS A 53 -12.45 -10.62 -8.40
C HIS A 53 -12.58 -9.85 -9.72
N ASN A 54 -12.38 -8.53 -9.75
CA ASN A 54 -12.57 -7.71 -10.93
C ASN A 54 -11.54 -8.02 -12.04
N TRP A 55 -10.34 -8.49 -11.64
CA TRP A 55 -9.27 -8.94 -12.55
C TRP A 55 -9.50 -10.35 -13.09
N ARG A 56 -10.34 -11.15 -12.43
CA ARG A 56 -10.50 -12.57 -12.78
C ARG A 56 -11.21 -12.72 -14.11
N TRP A 57 -10.89 -13.82 -14.79
CA TRP A 57 -11.66 -14.25 -15.94
C TRP A 57 -13.09 -14.61 -15.49
N LEU A 58 -14.07 -14.03 -16.19
CA LEU A 58 -15.48 -14.27 -15.97
C LEU A 58 -16.07 -14.97 -17.18
N HIS A 59 -16.50 -16.21 -17.01
CA HIS A 59 -16.94 -17.06 -18.11
C HIS A 59 -18.23 -17.82 -17.79
N SER A 60 -18.93 -18.26 -18.84
CA SER A 60 -20.05 -19.18 -18.74
C SER A 60 -19.59 -20.61 -18.40
N SER A 61 -20.51 -21.52 -18.09
CA SER A 61 -20.18 -22.93 -17.86
C SER A 61 -19.52 -23.63 -19.06
N THR A 62 -19.61 -23.06 -20.27
CA THR A 62 -18.96 -23.58 -21.48
C THR A 62 -17.60 -22.93 -21.77
N GLY A 63 -17.11 -22.05 -20.90
CA GLY A 63 -15.86 -21.31 -21.08
C GLY A 63 -15.96 -20.12 -22.04
N THR A 64 -17.16 -19.61 -22.30
CA THR A 64 -17.34 -18.39 -23.13
C THR A 64 -17.31 -17.16 -22.24
N ASN A 65 -16.60 -16.10 -22.65
CA ASN A 65 -16.51 -14.87 -21.87
C ASN A 65 -17.90 -14.26 -21.61
N CYS A 66 -18.17 -13.96 -20.34
CA CYS A 66 -19.28 -13.13 -19.93
C CYS A 66 -18.96 -11.63 -19.98
N TYR A 67 -17.67 -11.29 -19.91
CA TYR A 67 -17.17 -9.93 -20.00
C TYR A 67 -15.86 -9.93 -20.80
N THR A 68 -15.72 -9.05 -21.79
CA THR A 68 -14.52 -8.93 -22.65
C THR A 68 -14.18 -7.46 -22.89
N GLY A 69 -12.92 -7.10 -22.66
CA GLY A 69 -12.48 -5.70 -22.68
C GLY A 69 -13.29 -4.91 -21.66
N ASN A 70 -14.19 -4.04 -22.13
CA ASN A 70 -15.05 -3.21 -21.30
C ASN A 70 -16.56 -3.45 -21.51
N THR A 71 -16.95 -4.62 -22.03
CA THR A 71 -18.36 -4.94 -22.37
C THR A 71 -18.80 -6.30 -21.86
N TRP A 72 -20.07 -6.38 -21.46
CA TRP A 72 -20.76 -7.61 -21.06
C TRP A 72 -21.31 -8.36 -22.27
N ASN A 73 -21.33 -9.70 -22.19
CA ASN A 73 -21.96 -10.55 -23.20
C ASN A 73 -23.49 -10.55 -22.98
N PRO A 74 -24.29 -10.01 -23.92
CA PRO A 74 -25.72 -9.82 -23.71
C PRO A 74 -26.50 -11.14 -23.66
N THR A 75 -25.95 -12.24 -24.18
CA THR A 75 -26.59 -13.56 -24.11
C THR A 75 -26.54 -14.12 -22.69
N PHE A 76 -25.41 -13.97 -22.00
CA PHE A 76 -25.26 -14.47 -20.63
C PHE A 76 -25.67 -13.44 -19.58
N CYS A 77 -25.53 -12.15 -19.89
CA CYS A 77 -25.74 -11.04 -18.97
C CYS A 77 -26.81 -10.04 -19.48
N PRO A 78 -28.06 -10.48 -19.71
CA PRO A 78 -29.15 -9.55 -20.05
C PRO A 78 -29.66 -8.73 -18.85
N THR A 79 -29.43 -9.22 -17.63
CA THR A 79 -29.76 -8.58 -16.34
C THR A 79 -28.72 -8.95 -15.29
N ASN A 80 -28.68 -8.21 -14.18
CA ASN A 80 -27.73 -8.48 -13.09
C ASN A 80 -27.87 -9.92 -12.55
N THR A 81 -29.11 -10.34 -12.29
CA THR A 81 -29.44 -11.68 -11.79
C THR A 81 -29.10 -12.79 -12.78
N ALA A 82 -29.44 -12.61 -14.07
CA ALA A 82 -29.13 -13.61 -15.09
C ALA A 82 -27.62 -13.77 -15.27
N CYS A 83 -26.89 -12.64 -15.30
CA CYS A 83 -25.44 -12.65 -15.41
C CYS A 83 -24.80 -13.37 -14.22
N ALA A 84 -25.22 -13.09 -12.99
CA ALA A 84 -24.73 -13.79 -11.82
C ALA A 84 -24.92 -15.31 -11.92
N THR A 85 -26.12 -15.76 -12.32
CA THR A 85 -26.39 -17.19 -12.52
C THR A 85 -25.55 -17.83 -13.62
N ASN A 86 -25.35 -17.14 -14.73
CA ASN A 86 -24.76 -17.71 -15.94
C ASN A 86 -23.23 -17.66 -15.92
N CYS A 87 -22.62 -16.85 -15.06
CA CYS A 87 -21.20 -16.54 -15.10
C CYS A 87 -20.48 -16.94 -13.82
N GLN A 88 -19.22 -17.35 -13.98
CA GLN A 88 -18.41 -17.95 -12.93
C GLN A 88 -17.05 -17.25 -12.86
N LEU A 89 -16.61 -16.92 -11.65
CA LEU A 89 -15.25 -16.44 -11.38
C LEU A 89 -14.30 -17.63 -11.37
N ASP A 90 -13.28 -17.62 -12.22
CA ASP A 90 -12.27 -18.68 -12.26
C ASP A 90 -11.07 -18.41 -11.33
N GLY A 91 -10.23 -19.42 -11.14
CA GLY A 91 -8.94 -19.25 -10.46
C GLY A 91 -7.98 -18.34 -11.22
N ALA A 92 -6.89 -17.96 -10.55
CA ALA A 92 -5.89 -17.04 -11.09
C ALA A 92 -4.50 -17.70 -11.23
N ASP A 93 -3.90 -17.59 -12.42
CA ASP A 93 -2.44 -17.73 -12.56
C ASP A 93 -1.76 -16.42 -12.14
N TYR A 94 -1.52 -16.29 -10.83
CA TYR A 94 -0.96 -15.10 -10.20
C TYR A 94 0.32 -14.58 -10.87
N SER A 95 1.26 -15.47 -11.17
CA SER A 95 2.57 -15.08 -11.73
C SER A 95 2.48 -14.85 -13.24
N GLY A 96 1.92 -15.80 -13.98
CA GLY A 96 1.96 -15.77 -15.45
C GLY A 96 0.97 -14.80 -16.08
N THR A 97 -0.19 -14.56 -15.44
CA THR A 97 -1.21 -13.64 -15.96
C THR A 97 -1.13 -12.27 -15.30
N TYR A 98 -0.92 -12.21 -13.98
CA TYR A 98 -1.04 -10.95 -13.22
C TYR A 98 0.29 -10.39 -12.72
N GLY A 99 1.41 -11.10 -12.92
CA GLY A 99 2.74 -10.64 -12.48
C GLY A 99 2.86 -10.47 -10.97
N ALA A 100 2.04 -11.19 -10.20
CA ALA A 100 2.03 -11.19 -8.75
C ALA A 100 2.80 -12.40 -8.22
N THR A 101 3.84 -12.16 -7.42
CA THR A 101 4.69 -13.23 -6.86
C THR A 101 5.01 -12.98 -5.40
N THR A 102 5.13 -14.05 -4.62
CA THR A 102 5.54 -13.97 -3.22
C THR A 102 6.82 -14.76 -2.95
N THR A 103 7.61 -14.29 -1.99
CA THR A 103 8.77 -15.01 -1.46
C THR A 103 8.91 -14.70 0.02
N GLY A 104 8.59 -15.68 0.87
CA GLY A 104 8.59 -15.51 2.33
C GLY A 104 7.61 -14.42 2.77
N ASN A 105 8.15 -13.29 3.22
CA ASN A 105 7.39 -12.13 3.71
C ASN A 105 7.26 -11.00 2.68
N ALA A 106 7.62 -11.23 1.42
CA ALA A 106 7.58 -10.23 0.35
C ALA A 106 6.56 -10.58 -0.72
N LEU A 107 5.79 -9.58 -1.16
CA LEU A 107 4.89 -9.59 -2.31
C LEU A 107 5.41 -8.58 -3.34
N ARG A 108 5.63 -9.05 -4.56
CA ARG A 108 5.95 -8.21 -5.73
C ARG A 108 4.76 -8.16 -6.66
N LEU A 109 4.39 -6.95 -7.08
CA LEU A 109 3.37 -6.69 -8.11
C LEU A 109 4.03 -6.00 -9.30
N ASN A 110 4.00 -6.63 -10.47
CA ASN A 110 4.41 -6.00 -11.71
C ASN A 110 3.27 -5.15 -12.29
N PHE A 111 3.62 -4.09 -13.01
CA PHE A 111 2.65 -3.20 -13.62
C PHE A 111 2.02 -3.83 -14.88
N VAL A 112 2.79 -4.10 -15.93
CA VAL A 112 2.25 -4.78 -17.13
C VAL A 112 2.75 -6.21 -17.17
N THR A 113 1.83 -7.15 -17.39
CA THR A 113 2.15 -8.57 -17.60
C THR A 113 1.59 -9.04 -18.94
N GLN A 114 2.45 -9.65 -19.76
CA GLN A 114 2.06 -10.22 -21.04
C GLN A 114 1.91 -11.74 -20.88
N GLY A 115 0.69 -12.17 -20.57
CA GLY A 115 0.29 -13.57 -20.52
C GLY A 115 -0.47 -13.98 -21.78
N ALA A 116 -1.49 -14.84 -21.62
CA ALA A 116 -2.44 -15.13 -22.71
C ALA A 116 -3.23 -13.87 -23.14
N ASN A 117 -3.46 -12.96 -22.19
CA ASN A 117 -3.93 -11.61 -22.42
C ASN A 117 -2.97 -10.62 -21.77
N ARG A 118 -3.04 -9.37 -22.21
CA ARG A 118 -2.35 -8.26 -21.56
C ARG A 118 -3.05 -7.90 -20.25
N ASN A 119 -2.30 -7.84 -19.15
CA ASN A 119 -2.78 -7.39 -17.84
C ASN A 119 -2.08 -6.10 -17.43
N VAL A 120 -2.83 -5.21 -16.78
CA VAL A 120 -2.32 -3.97 -16.18
C VAL A 120 -2.70 -3.96 -14.69
N GLY A 121 -1.68 -3.78 -13.84
CA GLY A 121 -1.82 -3.69 -12.40
C GLY A 121 -2.39 -4.94 -11.75
N SER A 122 -2.63 -4.82 -10.45
CA SER A 122 -3.39 -5.81 -9.67
C SER A 122 -3.80 -5.22 -8.33
N ARG A 123 -4.84 -5.80 -7.71
CA ARG A 123 -5.25 -5.53 -6.33
C ARG A 123 -5.39 -6.85 -5.59
N LEU A 124 -4.70 -6.99 -4.47
CA LEU A 124 -4.66 -8.21 -3.67
C LEU A 124 -5.04 -7.92 -2.21
N PHE A 125 -5.65 -8.91 -1.56
CA PHE A 125 -6.06 -8.84 -0.17
C PHE A 125 -5.28 -9.84 0.68
N LEU A 126 -4.88 -9.45 1.89
CA LEU A 126 -4.28 -10.37 2.86
C LEU A 126 -5.37 -11.27 3.45
N MET A 127 -5.12 -12.58 3.48
CA MET A 127 -6.03 -13.58 4.02
C MET A 127 -5.48 -14.25 5.28
N ALA A 128 -6.40 -14.59 6.18
CA ALA A 128 -6.14 -15.40 7.36
C ALA A 128 -6.18 -16.91 7.04
N ASP A 129 -7.12 -17.31 6.16
CA ASP A 129 -7.30 -18.67 5.65
C ASP A 129 -7.88 -18.61 4.23
N ASP A 130 -8.20 -19.75 3.61
CA ASP A 130 -8.66 -19.76 2.21
C ASP A 130 -10.08 -19.19 1.99
N SER A 131 -10.82 -18.88 3.06
CA SER A 131 -12.20 -18.38 2.98
C SER A 131 -12.40 -17.06 3.73
N ASN A 132 -11.36 -16.51 4.36
CA ASN A 132 -11.47 -15.32 5.19
C ASN A 132 -10.28 -14.37 4.99
N TYR A 133 -10.60 -13.09 4.81
CA TYR A 133 -9.62 -12.03 4.89
C TYR A 133 -9.04 -11.92 6.31
N GLN A 134 -7.80 -11.42 6.38
CA GLN A 134 -7.18 -11.03 7.64
C GLN A 134 -7.75 -9.68 8.07
N MET A 135 -8.59 -9.68 9.10
CA MET A 135 -9.11 -8.45 9.70
C MET A 135 -8.04 -7.84 10.61
N LEU A 136 -7.74 -6.55 10.43
CA LEU A 136 -6.79 -5.79 11.23
C LEU A 136 -7.52 -4.71 12.02
N SER A 137 -7.58 -4.87 13.35
CA SER A 137 -8.06 -3.83 14.26
C SER A 137 -6.87 -3.04 14.80
N LEU A 138 -6.77 -1.76 14.45
CA LEU A 138 -5.53 -0.99 14.61
C LEU A 138 -5.58 0.15 15.62
N LEU A 139 -6.71 0.37 16.32
CA LEU A 139 -6.74 1.36 17.41
C LEU A 139 -5.70 1.03 18.48
N ASN A 140 -4.89 2.03 18.85
CA ASN A 140 -3.79 1.94 19.80
C ASN A 140 -2.71 0.91 19.40
N LYS A 141 -2.52 0.73 18.10
CA LYS A 141 -1.51 -0.14 17.50
C LYS A 141 -0.71 0.62 16.46
N GLU A 142 0.33 -0.04 15.96
CA GLU A 142 1.04 0.39 14.77
C GLU A 142 1.05 -0.69 13.70
N PHE A 143 1.06 -0.24 12.46
CA PHE A 143 1.20 -1.04 11.25
C PHE A 143 2.49 -0.61 10.55
N THR A 144 3.34 -1.58 10.24
CA THR A 144 4.68 -1.36 9.70
C THR A 144 4.95 -2.31 8.56
N PHE A 145 5.64 -1.84 7.52
CA PHE A 145 6.07 -2.64 6.38
C PHE A 145 7.32 -2.03 5.74
N ASP A 146 8.06 -2.84 5.00
CA ASP A 146 9.14 -2.38 4.13
C ASP A 146 8.61 -2.29 2.69
N VAL A 147 9.06 -1.28 1.95
CA VAL A 147 8.63 -1.08 0.56
C VAL A 147 9.79 -0.73 -0.37
N ASP A 148 9.75 -1.29 -1.57
CA ASP A 148 10.57 -0.86 -2.71
C ASP A 148 9.68 -0.15 -3.75
N VAL A 149 9.85 1.16 -3.87
CA VAL A 149 9.19 2.02 -4.85
C VAL A 149 10.16 2.52 -5.93
N SER A 150 11.41 2.07 -5.93
CA SER A 150 12.47 2.59 -6.81
C SER A 150 12.18 2.41 -8.31
N HIS A 151 11.23 1.52 -8.64
CA HIS A 151 10.81 1.20 -10.00
C HIS A 151 9.43 1.77 -10.36
N LEU A 152 8.88 2.67 -9.53
CA LEU A 152 7.60 3.34 -9.77
C LEU A 152 7.82 4.80 -10.23
N PRO A 153 7.69 5.11 -11.52
CA PRO A 153 7.78 6.48 -12.02
C PRO A 153 6.51 7.30 -11.71
N CYS A 154 6.51 8.57 -12.13
CA CYS A 154 5.30 9.40 -12.20
C CYS A 154 4.16 8.67 -12.91
N GLY A 155 2.93 8.86 -12.44
CA GLY A 155 1.74 8.26 -13.05
C GLY A 155 1.36 6.88 -12.51
N LEU A 156 2.22 6.23 -11.73
CA LEU A 156 1.90 4.99 -11.03
C LEU A 156 1.62 5.24 -9.56
N ASN A 157 0.84 4.35 -8.97
CA ASN A 157 0.61 4.28 -7.53
C ASN A 157 0.71 2.82 -7.07
N GLY A 158 1.73 2.54 -6.26
CA GLY A 158 1.77 1.35 -5.45
C GLY A 158 1.07 1.62 -4.12
N ALA A 159 -0.20 1.26 -4.01
CA ALA A 159 -1.00 1.50 -2.81
C ALA A 159 -1.03 0.30 -1.84
N LEU A 160 -0.87 0.58 -0.54
CA LEU A 160 -1.10 -0.34 0.57
C LEU A 160 -2.01 0.34 1.59
N TYR A 161 -3.20 -0.21 1.80
CA TYR A 161 -4.29 0.47 2.49
C TYR A 161 -5.25 -0.51 3.14
N LEU A 162 -6.21 0.01 3.91
CA LEU A 162 -7.22 -0.79 4.60
C LEU A 162 -8.62 -0.36 4.18
N VAL A 163 -9.52 -1.32 4.01
CA VAL A 163 -10.94 -1.06 3.69
C VAL A 163 -11.88 -1.87 4.57
N SER A 164 -13.06 -1.32 4.86
CA SER A 164 -14.05 -1.95 5.75
C SER A 164 -14.91 -3.01 5.04
N MET A 165 -14.23 -3.98 4.42
CA MET A 165 -14.85 -5.14 3.77
C MET A 165 -15.33 -6.19 4.79
N ALA A 166 -16.34 -6.97 4.41
CA ALA A 166 -16.76 -8.14 5.18
C ALA A 166 -15.67 -9.23 5.14
N LYS A 167 -15.42 -9.87 6.29
CA LYS A 167 -14.36 -10.88 6.47
C LYS A 167 -14.41 -12.02 5.44
N ASP A 168 -15.60 -12.44 5.04
CA ASP A 168 -15.84 -13.56 4.10
C ASP A 168 -16.12 -13.09 2.66
N GLY A 169 -15.85 -11.81 2.35
CA GLY A 169 -16.18 -11.20 1.06
C GLY A 169 -17.68 -10.98 0.85
N GLY A 170 -18.49 -11.05 1.91
CA GLY A 170 -19.94 -10.88 1.88
C GLY A 170 -20.70 -12.16 1.56
N ALA A 171 -20.05 -13.33 1.53
CA ALA A 171 -20.70 -14.60 1.22
C ALA A 171 -21.84 -14.96 2.19
N SER A 172 -21.68 -14.66 3.49
CA SER A 172 -22.74 -14.87 4.49
C SER A 172 -23.86 -13.84 4.43
N LEU A 173 -23.59 -12.64 3.92
CA LEU A 173 -24.57 -11.56 3.80
C LEU A 173 -25.41 -11.69 2.53
N TYR A 174 -24.81 -12.22 1.47
CA TYR A 174 -25.39 -12.25 0.13
C TYR A 174 -25.40 -13.68 -0.41
N PRO A 175 -26.54 -14.40 -0.36
CA PRO A 175 -26.64 -15.77 -0.86
C PRO A 175 -26.26 -15.93 -2.33
N GLY A 176 -26.34 -14.84 -3.10
CA GLY A 176 -25.90 -14.73 -4.49
C GLY A 176 -24.37 -14.75 -4.66
N ASN A 177 -23.58 -14.55 -3.61
CA ASN A 177 -22.12 -14.68 -3.66
C ASN A 177 -21.68 -16.09 -3.23
N LYS A 178 -21.41 -16.99 -4.19
CA LYS A 178 -20.85 -18.33 -3.88
C LYS A 178 -19.32 -18.36 -3.86
N ALA A 179 -18.67 -17.31 -4.34
CA ALA A 179 -17.23 -17.27 -4.51
C ALA A 179 -16.53 -16.80 -3.21
N GLY A 180 -17.05 -15.76 -2.57
CA GLY A 180 -16.59 -15.26 -1.27
C GLY A 180 -15.15 -14.72 -1.30
N ALA A 181 -14.55 -14.56 -0.12
CA ALA A 181 -13.18 -14.06 0.01
C ALA A 181 -12.15 -14.92 -0.71
N LYS A 182 -12.42 -16.22 -0.90
CA LYS A 182 -11.56 -17.15 -1.67
C LYS A 182 -11.30 -16.66 -3.10
N TYR A 183 -12.21 -15.91 -3.69
CA TYR A 183 -12.05 -15.36 -5.04
C TYR A 183 -11.97 -13.82 -5.03
N GLY A 184 -11.62 -13.21 -3.88
CA GLY A 184 -11.40 -11.77 -3.79
C GLY A 184 -12.66 -10.92 -3.99
N THR A 185 -13.83 -11.41 -3.56
CA THR A 185 -15.10 -10.68 -3.67
C THR A 185 -15.34 -9.71 -2.51
N GLY A 186 -16.29 -8.79 -2.69
CA GLY A 186 -16.77 -7.89 -1.63
C GLY A 186 -15.98 -6.60 -1.46
N TYR A 187 -15.15 -6.24 -2.45
CA TYR A 187 -14.39 -5.00 -2.41
C TYR A 187 -15.30 -3.77 -2.31
N CYS A 188 -14.82 -2.78 -1.55
CA CYS A 188 -15.41 -1.47 -1.37
C CYS A 188 -14.27 -0.52 -1.00
N ASP A 189 -14.47 0.78 -1.25
CA ASP A 189 -13.57 1.83 -0.78
C ASP A 189 -14.33 3.17 -0.68
N ALA A 190 -13.61 4.26 -0.37
CA ALA A 190 -14.24 5.56 -0.17
C ALA A 190 -14.62 6.28 -1.47
N GLN A 191 -14.27 5.73 -2.63
CA GLN A 191 -14.71 6.20 -3.95
C GLN A 191 -16.03 5.60 -4.39
N CYS A 192 -16.63 4.70 -3.59
CA CYS A 192 -17.86 3.99 -3.94
C CYS A 192 -17.79 3.34 -5.35
N PRO A 193 -16.76 2.54 -5.66
CA PRO A 193 -16.42 2.09 -7.01
C PRO A 193 -17.59 1.41 -7.70
N ARG A 194 -17.88 1.90 -8.91
CA ARG A 194 -18.95 1.40 -9.79
C ARG A 194 -18.41 0.53 -10.92
N ASP A 195 -17.09 0.37 -11.02
CA ASP A 195 -16.40 -0.45 -12.01
C ASP A 195 -16.36 -1.94 -11.65
N LEU A 196 -16.75 -2.29 -10.42
CA LEU A 196 -16.81 -3.67 -9.96
C LEU A 196 -17.86 -4.45 -10.74
N LYS A 197 -17.43 -5.59 -11.31
CA LYS A 197 -18.30 -6.51 -12.04
C LYS A 197 -19.37 -7.14 -11.17
N PHE A 198 -19.08 -7.36 -9.88
CA PHE A 198 -20.02 -7.92 -8.92
C PHE A 198 -20.04 -7.14 -7.61
N ILE A 199 -21.24 -6.84 -7.12
CA ILE A 199 -21.49 -6.17 -5.85
C ILE A 199 -22.67 -6.89 -5.18
N ASN A 200 -22.53 -7.24 -3.90
CA ASN A 200 -23.59 -7.87 -3.10
C ASN A 200 -24.18 -9.17 -3.70
N GLY A 201 -23.37 -9.94 -4.43
CA GLY A 201 -23.81 -11.17 -5.10
C GLY A 201 -24.59 -10.96 -6.40
N GLU A 202 -24.71 -9.71 -6.86
CA GLU A 202 -25.30 -9.34 -8.14
C GLU A 202 -24.21 -8.91 -9.12
N ALA A 203 -24.39 -9.20 -10.41
CA ALA A 203 -23.54 -8.57 -11.43
C ALA A 203 -23.88 -7.08 -11.57
N ASN A 204 -23.04 -6.31 -12.26
CA ASN A 204 -23.23 -4.87 -12.45
C ASN A 204 -23.44 -4.50 -13.93
N VAL A 205 -24.22 -5.31 -14.66
CA VAL A 205 -24.45 -5.12 -16.11
C VAL A 205 -25.52 -4.06 -16.39
N GLU A 206 -26.51 -3.92 -15.50
CA GLU A 206 -27.58 -2.93 -15.66
C GLU A 206 -27.03 -1.51 -15.50
N GLY A 207 -27.25 -0.68 -16.52
CA GLY A 207 -26.70 0.66 -16.57
C GLY A 207 -25.19 0.74 -16.88
N TRP A 208 -24.56 -0.38 -17.28
CA TRP A 208 -23.14 -0.41 -17.61
C TRP A 208 -22.79 0.53 -18.77
N LYS A 209 -21.77 1.35 -18.54
CA LYS A 209 -21.17 2.24 -19.54
C LYS A 209 -19.68 1.90 -19.65
N SER A 210 -19.24 1.53 -20.85
CA SER A 210 -17.82 1.36 -21.15
C SER A 210 -17.09 2.69 -20.94
N ALA A 211 -15.95 2.66 -20.26
CA ALA A 211 -15.14 3.87 -20.09
C ALA A 211 -14.56 4.28 -21.46
N SER A 212 -14.65 5.57 -21.79
CA SER A 212 -14.19 6.07 -23.09
C SER A 212 -12.66 6.06 -23.25
N ASN A 213 -11.94 5.98 -22.13
CA ASN A 213 -10.49 6.07 -22.06
C ASN A 213 -9.81 4.78 -21.61
N SER A 214 -10.54 3.73 -21.22
CA SER A 214 -9.98 2.43 -20.83
C SER A 214 -10.58 1.29 -21.68
N ALA A 215 -9.71 0.40 -22.13
CA ALA A 215 -10.10 -0.78 -22.89
C ALA A 215 -10.72 -1.89 -22.01
N ASP A 216 -10.45 -1.87 -20.71
CA ASP A 216 -10.72 -2.98 -19.79
C ASP A 216 -11.76 -2.63 -18.71
N SER A 217 -12.10 -1.36 -18.56
CA SER A 217 -13.01 -0.88 -17.53
C SER A 217 -14.24 -0.15 -18.07
N GLY A 218 -15.25 -0.10 -17.21
CA GLY A 218 -16.48 0.64 -17.37
C GLY A 218 -17.10 0.84 -16.00
N TYR A 219 -18.34 1.30 -15.94
CA TYR A 219 -19.02 1.53 -14.67
C TYR A 219 -20.51 1.25 -14.80
N GLY A 220 -21.06 0.54 -13.82
CA GLY A 220 -22.45 0.10 -13.78
C GLY A 220 -23.38 1.00 -12.98
N GLY A 221 -24.58 0.49 -12.74
CA GLY A 221 -25.61 1.13 -11.91
C GLY A 221 -25.35 1.01 -10.41
N HIS A 222 -24.57 0.02 -9.97
CA HIS A 222 -24.23 -0.19 -8.55
C HIS A 222 -22.81 0.29 -8.25
N GLY A 223 -22.60 0.83 -7.05
CA GLY A 223 -21.27 1.08 -6.48
C GLY A 223 -21.14 0.51 -5.07
N SER A 224 -19.91 0.33 -4.58
CA SER A 224 -19.61 -0.33 -3.29
C SER A 224 -18.80 0.59 -2.37
N CYS A 225 -19.47 1.25 -1.43
CA CYS A 225 -18.92 2.25 -0.52
C CYS A 225 -18.43 1.64 0.79
N CYS A 226 -17.30 2.09 1.33
CA CYS A 226 -16.95 1.91 2.73
C CYS A 226 -15.86 2.89 3.20
N ALA A 227 -15.60 2.92 4.51
CA ALA A 227 -14.46 3.65 5.05
C ALA A 227 -13.14 3.01 4.61
N GLU A 228 -12.15 3.86 4.36
CA GLU A 228 -10.84 3.52 3.82
C GLU A 228 -9.73 4.24 4.60
N MET A 229 -8.62 3.55 4.82
CA MET A 229 -7.43 4.10 5.46
C MET A 229 -6.23 3.82 4.57
N ASP A 230 -5.88 4.82 3.76
CA ASP A 230 -4.71 4.80 2.90
C ASP A 230 -3.45 5.01 3.71
N ILE A 231 -2.90 3.88 4.18
CA ILE A 231 -1.62 3.87 4.88
C ILE A 231 -0.53 4.37 3.94
N TRP A 232 -0.59 4.00 2.67
CA TRP A 232 0.46 4.30 1.71
C TRP A 232 -0.09 4.34 0.30
N GLU A 233 -0.01 5.51 -0.32
CA GLU A 233 -0.12 5.68 -1.76
C GLU A 233 1.15 6.37 -2.23
N ALA A 234 1.86 5.78 -3.19
CA ALA A 234 3.16 6.31 -3.57
C ALA A 234 3.68 5.82 -4.91
N ASN A 235 4.60 6.63 -5.42
CA ASN A 235 5.63 6.21 -6.36
C ASN A 235 7.00 6.70 -5.86
N SER A 236 8.02 6.65 -6.71
CA SER A 236 9.36 7.10 -6.34
C SER A 236 9.45 8.62 -6.10
N ILE A 237 8.45 9.41 -6.50
CA ILE A 237 8.48 10.88 -6.46
C ILE A 237 7.71 11.44 -5.25
N SER A 238 6.52 10.91 -5.00
CA SER A 238 5.63 11.38 -3.93
C SER A 238 4.97 10.23 -3.18
N THR A 239 4.49 10.54 -1.97
CA THR A 239 3.66 9.64 -1.16
C THR A 239 2.62 10.42 -0.35
N ALA A 240 1.47 9.79 -0.08
CA ALA A 240 0.42 10.30 0.79
C ALA A 240 0.00 9.25 1.84
N LEU A 241 -0.42 9.74 3.01
CA LEU A 241 -1.13 9.02 4.07
C LEU A 241 -2.50 9.69 4.24
N THR A 242 -3.59 8.94 4.08
CA THR A 242 -4.92 9.54 3.96
C THR A 242 -6.03 8.67 4.58
N PRO A 243 -6.66 9.08 5.69
CA PRO A 243 -7.91 8.48 6.14
C PRO A 243 -9.09 9.05 5.35
N HIS A 244 -10.01 8.17 4.96
CA HIS A 244 -11.26 8.50 4.29
C HIS A 244 -12.45 8.00 5.13
N SER A 245 -13.17 8.95 5.71
CA SER A 245 -14.33 8.66 6.55
C SER A 245 -15.55 8.28 5.71
N SER A 246 -16.46 7.49 6.29
CA SER A 246 -17.73 7.10 5.69
C SER A 246 -18.83 7.03 6.75
N ASP A 247 -20.08 7.31 6.35
CA ASP A 247 -21.26 7.12 7.19
C ASP A 247 -22.39 6.46 6.38
N PRO A 248 -22.58 5.13 6.48
CA PRO A 248 -21.98 4.20 7.45
C PRO A 248 -20.54 3.77 7.10
N GLU A 249 -19.80 3.22 8.07
CA GLU A 249 -18.39 2.86 7.89
C GLU A 249 -18.15 1.55 7.11
N GLY A 250 -19.03 0.56 7.31
CA GLY A 250 -18.93 -0.75 6.65
C GLY A 250 -19.41 -0.72 5.19
N GLN A 251 -19.18 -1.82 4.47
CA GLN A 251 -19.63 -1.96 3.08
C GLN A 251 -21.12 -1.67 2.91
N THR A 252 -21.44 -0.76 2.00
CA THR A 252 -22.80 -0.45 1.56
C THR A 252 -22.86 -0.27 0.05
N MET A 253 -23.96 -0.71 -0.55
CA MET A 253 -24.20 -0.51 -1.98
C MET A 253 -24.90 0.84 -2.22
N CYS A 254 -24.41 1.59 -3.18
CA CYS A 254 -25.02 2.83 -3.67
C CYS A 254 -25.52 2.66 -5.11
N LEU A 255 -26.34 3.60 -5.59
CA LEU A 255 -26.97 3.54 -6.91
C LEU A 255 -26.65 4.78 -7.75
N GLY A 256 -26.14 4.55 -8.96
CA GLY A 256 -25.90 5.56 -9.98
C GLY A 256 -25.03 6.71 -9.48
N ASP A 257 -25.36 7.93 -9.89
CA ASP A 257 -24.55 9.10 -9.55
C ASP A 257 -24.69 9.52 -8.08
N ALA A 258 -25.69 9.01 -7.35
CA ALA A 258 -25.82 9.21 -5.90
C ALA A 258 -24.73 8.47 -5.10
N CYS A 259 -23.96 7.60 -5.75
CA CYS A 259 -22.73 7.06 -5.18
C CYS A 259 -21.69 8.13 -4.83
N GLY A 260 -21.66 9.24 -5.57
CA GLY A 260 -20.52 10.16 -5.49
C GLY A 260 -19.22 9.49 -5.94
N GLY A 261 -18.11 9.90 -5.34
CA GLY A 261 -16.79 9.39 -5.67
C GLY A 261 -16.33 9.73 -7.09
N THR A 262 -15.18 9.21 -7.45
CA THR A 262 -14.48 9.52 -8.72
C THR A 262 -15.28 9.15 -9.98
N TYR A 263 -16.20 8.18 -9.88
CA TYR A 263 -17.00 7.71 -11.02
C TYR A 263 -18.33 8.47 -11.23
N SER A 264 -18.58 9.53 -10.46
CA SER A 264 -19.81 10.31 -10.53
C SER A 264 -19.53 11.77 -10.93
N PRO A 265 -20.48 12.46 -11.60
CA PRO A 265 -20.31 13.87 -11.97
C PRO A 265 -20.09 14.81 -10.76
N ASP A 266 -20.72 14.50 -9.63
CA ASP A 266 -20.47 15.15 -8.35
C ASP A 266 -19.88 14.12 -7.38
N ARG A 267 -18.58 14.24 -7.10
CA ARG A 267 -17.88 13.32 -6.19
C ARG A 267 -18.39 13.41 -4.74
N TYR A 268 -19.02 14.51 -4.35
CA TYR A 268 -19.33 14.85 -2.95
C TYR A 268 -20.76 14.54 -2.50
N VAL A 269 -21.59 13.98 -3.38
CA VAL A 269 -23.00 13.66 -3.11
C VAL A 269 -23.18 12.35 -2.32
N GLY A 270 -22.15 11.50 -2.31
CA GLY A 270 -22.17 10.17 -1.71
C GLY A 270 -22.14 10.15 -0.17
N VAL A 271 -21.96 8.94 0.36
CA VAL A 271 -21.90 8.66 1.80
C VAL A 271 -20.48 8.56 2.36
N THR A 272 -19.50 8.55 1.48
CA THR A 272 -18.07 8.49 1.76
C THR A 272 -17.40 9.83 1.49
N ASP A 273 -16.24 10.03 2.10
CA ASP A 273 -15.32 11.10 1.76
C ASP A 273 -14.35 10.67 0.65
N PRO A 274 -14.49 11.21 -0.58
CA PRO A 274 -13.62 10.83 -1.68
C PRO A 274 -12.25 11.51 -1.65
N ASP A 275 -12.04 12.52 -0.79
CA ASP A 275 -10.81 13.35 -0.77
C ASP A 275 -9.87 12.96 0.38
N GLY A 276 -10.44 12.64 1.55
CA GLY A 276 -9.67 12.26 2.73
C GLY A 276 -9.01 13.45 3.46
N CYS A 277 -8.27 13.15 4.52
CA CYS A 277 -7.38 14.09 5.20
C CYS A 277 -5.90 13.73 4.95
N ASP A 278 -5.34 14.18 3.84
CA ASP A 278 -4.06 13.69 3.33
C ASP A 278 -2.83 14.32 4.01
N PHE A 279 -1.77 13.53 4.21
CA PHE A 279 -0.43 14.03 4.49
C PHE A 279 0.53 13.59 3.39
N ASN A 280 0.78 14.48 2.44
CA ASN A 280 1.88 14.39 1.48
C ASN A 280 2.96 15.43 1.85
N SER A 281 4.18 15.00 2.18
CA SER A 281 5.26 15.90 2.62
C SER A 281 5.58 17.04 1.65
N TYR A 282 5.52 16.77 0.34
CA TYR A 282 5.72 17.78 -0.69
C TYR A 282 4.57 18.80 -0.68
N ARG A 283 3.32 18.33 -0.60
CA ARG A 283 2.11 19.17 -0.50
C ARG A 283 2.08 20.01 0.78
N GLN A 284 2.63 19.47 1.87
CA GLN A 284 2.83 20.16 3.14
C GLN A 284 4.10 21.05 3.14
N GLY A 285 4.72 21.27 1.97
CA GLY A 285 5.74 22.28 1.73
C GLY A 285 7.19 21.82 1.96
N ASN A 286 7.44 20.57 2.35
CA ASN A 286 8.78 20.01 2.43
C ASN A 286 9.14 19.19 1.17
N LYS A 287 9.70 19.88 0.18
CA LYS A 287 10.04 19.31 -1.12
C LYS A 287 11.26 18.37 -1.10
N GLU A 288 12.09 18.41 -0.04
CA GLU A 288 13.35 17.65 0.06
C GLU A 288 13.25 16.42 0.99
N PHE A 289 12.04 16.11 1.46
CA PHE A 289 11.85 15.01 2.39
C PHE A 289 11.80 13.64 1.72
N TYR A 290 10.94 13.46 0.72
CA TYR A 290 10.70 12.17 0.07
C TYR A 290 10.99 12.25 -1.43
N GLY A 291 11.72 11.26 -1.94
CA GLY A 291 12.02 11.09 -3.37
C GLY A 291 13.45 10.59 -3.64
N PRO A 292 13.88 10.55 -4.92
CA PRO A 292 15.16 9.94 -5.28
C PRO A 292 16.33 10.75 -4.70
N GLY A 293 17.13 10.15 -3.83
CA GLY A 293 18.27 10.80 -3.17
C GLY A 293 17.92 11.78 -2.04
N LYS A 294 16.65 11.84 -1.61
CA LYS A 294 16.18 12.74 -0.54
C LYS A 294 16.29 12.12 0.85
N THR A 295 15.76 12.79 1.88
CA THR A 295 15.82 12.35 3.28
C THR A 295 15.32 10.92 3.46
N VAL A 296 14.13 10.63 2.93
CA VAL A 296 13.65 9.27 2.64
C VAL A 296 13.96 9.01 1.17
N ASN A 297 15.03 8.25 0.94
CA ASN A 297 15.59 8.04 -0.38
C ASN A 297 14.86 6.88 -1.09
N THR A 298 14.08 7.19 -2.12
CA THR A 298 13.28 6.20 -2.85
C THR A 298 14.07 5.31 -3.80
N ASN A 299 15.39 5.54 -3.97
CA ASN A 299 16.26 4.66 -4.77
C ASN A 299 16.57 3.31 -4.08
N SER A 300 16.11 3.12 -2.85
CA SER A 300 16.38 1.93 -2.04
C SER A 300 15.22 1.66 -1.09
N VAL A 301 15.08 0.41 -0.65
CA VAL A 301 14.08 -0.02 0.32
C VAL A 301 14.13 0.84 1.59
N PHE A 302 12.96 1.11 2.16
CA PHE A 302 12.79 1.71 3.48
C PHE A 302 11.58 1.11 4.20
N THR A 303 11.58 1.21 5.53
CA THR A 303 10.44 0.86 6.37
C THR A 303 9.50 2.06 6.49
N VAL A 304 8.20 1.82 6.43
CA VAL A 304 7.12 2.76 6.74
C VAL A 304 6.42 2.29 8.00
N VAL A 305 6.29 3.17 8.99
CA VAL A 305 5.60 2.91 10.26
C VAL A 305 4.43 3.88 10.37
N THR A 306 3.24 3.35 10.65
CA THR A 306 2.04 4.16 10.90
C THR A 306 1.42 3.79 12.24
N GLN A 307 1.31 4.76 13.14
CA GLN A 307 0.76 4.59 14.48
C GLN A 307 -0.63 5.20 14.57
N PHE A 308 -1.56 4.47 15.17
CA PHE A 308 -2.95 4.89 15.36
C PHE A 308 -3.21 5.10 16.84
N ILE A 309 -2.96 6.32 17.30
CA ILE A 309 -2.97 6.68 18.72
C ILE A 309 -4.40 6.97 19.13
N THR A 310 -4.81 6.46 20.31
CA THR A 310 -6.09 6.80 20.92
C THR A 310 -5.96 7.82 22.03
N ASP A 311 -7.03 8.58 22.27
CA ASP A 311 -7.16 9.58 23.34
C ASP A 311 -6.84 9.06 24.76
N THR A 312 -7.08 7.78 25.00
CA THR A 312 -6.84 7.10 26.29
C THR A 312 -5.57 6.26 26.32
N GLY A 313 -4.87 6.10 25.18
CA GLY A 313 -3.73 5.17 25.06
C GLY A 313 -4.13 3.70 25.21
N THR A 314 -5.39 3.36 24.93
CA THR A 314 -5.94 2.00 24.99
C THR A 314 -6.70 1.65 23.72
N ASP A 315 -6.82 0.35 23.41
CA ASP A 315 -7.57 -0.16 22.25
C ASP A 315 -9.08 0.19 22.29
N ALA A 316 -9.60 0.59 23.46
CA ALA A 316 -11.00 0.99 23.65
C ALA A 316 -11.25 2.49 23.40
N GLY A 317 -10.19 3.30 23.33
CA GLY A 317 -10.27 4.74 23.13
C GLY A 317 -10.70 5.15 21.72
N THR A 318 -10.84 6.45 21.51
CA THR A 318 -11.13 7.05 20.20
C THR A 318 -9.82 7.42 19.52
N LEU A 319 -9.69 7.21 18.22
CA LEU A 319 -8.55 7.68 17.44
C LEU A 319 -8.37 9.19 17.68
N SER A 320 -7.16 9.61 17.99
CA SER A 320 -6.82 11.02 18.26
C SER A 320 -5.72 11.53 17.35
N GLU A 321 -4.79 10.66 16.94
CA GLU A 321 -3.65 11.04 16.12
C GLU A 321 -3.17 9.85 15.27
N ILE A 322 -2.84 10.11 13.99
CA ILE A 322 -2.13 9.16 13.13
C ILE A 322 -0.72 9.69 12.90
N LYS A 323 0.30 8.96 13.37
CA LYS A 323 1.72 9.33 13.19
C LYS A 323 2.38 8.48 12.12
N ARG A 324 3.38 9.08 11.49
CA ARG A 324 4.24 8.45 10.48
C ARG A 324 5.70 8.52 10.89
N PHE A 325 6.40 7.40 10.73
CA PHE A 325 7.86 7.33 10.78
C PHE A 325 8.37 6.50 9.59
N TYR A 326 9.62 6.71 9.25
CA TYR A 326 10.35 5.90 8.29
C TYR A 326 11.59 5.32 8.96
N VAL A 327 12.08 4.18 8.48
CA VAL A 327 13.39 3.65 8.86
C VAL A 327 14.18 3.33 7.61
N GLN A 328 15.34 3.97 7.45
CA GLN A 328 16.21 3.73 6.31
C GLN A 328 17.68 3.80 6.75
N GLY A 329 18.49 2.85 6.29
CA GLY A 329 19.90 2.75 6.72
C GLY A 329 20.08 2.60 8.23
N GLY A 330 19.09 2.02 8.94
CA GLY A 330 19.08 1.89 10.40
C GLY A 330 18.73 3.17 11.17
N VAL A 331 18.42 4.28 10.48
CA VAL A 331 18.04 5.56 11.08
C VAL A 331 16.52 5.69 11.10
N VAL A 332 15.96 6.04 12.26
CA VAL A 332 14.54 6.40 12.38
C VAL A 332 14.35 7.85 12.00
N ILE A 333 13.48 8.09 11.03
CA ILE A 333 13.18 9.39 10.43
C ILE A 333 11.70 9.71 10.74
N PRO A 334 11.39 10.66 11.65
CA PRO A 334 10.03 11.14 11.83
C PRO A 334 9.48 11.75 10.55
N ASN A 335 8.16 11.74 10.38
CA ASN A 335 7.53 12.45 9.27
C ASN A 335 7.95 13.93 9.23
N SER A 336 8.01 14.51 8.03
CA SER A 336 8.35 15.93 7.84
C SER A 336 7.36 16.84 8.56
N GLN A 337 7.84 17.93 9.15
CA GLN A 337 6.95 19.02 9.56
C GLN A 337 6.34 19.70 8.33
N SER A 338 5.06 20.02 8.41
CA SER A 338 4.45 20.97 7.49
C SER A 338 5.09 22.34 7.65
N THR A 339 5.42 22.96 6.51
CA THR A 339 6.00 24.31 6.44
C THR A 339 4.96 25.34 5.98
N ILE A 340 3.70 24.93 5.78
CA ILE A 340 2.61 25.80 5.38
C ILE A 340 2.19 26.68 6.56
N ALA A 341 2.14 27.99 6.34
CA ALA A 341 1.72 28.95 7.35
C ALA A 341 0.30 28.62 7.86
N GLY A 342 0.13 28.50 9.17
CA GLY A 342 -1.16 28.14 9.78
C GLY A 342 -1.44 26.64 9.90
N LEU A 343 -0.57 25.76 9.37
CA LEU A 343 -0.71 24.31 9.43
C LEU A 343 0.52 23.60 10.05
N PRO A 344 0.98 23.95 11.26
CA PRO A 344 2.15 23.27 11.85
C PRO A 344 1.83 21.82 12.24
N GLY A 345 2.86 20.97 12.26
CA GLY A 345 2.77 19.58 12.71
C GLY A 345 3.22 18.58 11.64
N ASN A 346 3.38 17.31 12.04
CA ASN A 346 3.82 16.21 11.17
C ASN A 346 2.95 14.95 11.28
N SER A 347 1.75 15.09 11.81
CA SER A 347 0.80 14.01 12.06
C SER A 347 -0.62 14.46 11.72
N LEU A 348 -1.48 13.49 11.44
CA LEU A 348 -2.90 13.75 11.23
C LEU A 348 -3.61 13.79 12.56
N THR A 349 -4.36 14.87 12.80
CA THR A 349 -5.25 15.08 13.95
C THR A 349 -6.53 15.73 13.44
N ASP A 350 -7.63 15.66 14.20
CA ASP A 350 -8.87 16.37 13.87
C ASP A 350 -8.63 17.85 13.56
N LYS A 351 -7.80 18.52 14.37
CA LYS A 351 -7.43 19.93 14.17
C LYS A 351 -6.63 20.12 12.87
N PHE A 352 -5.61 19.31 12.62
CA PHE A 352 -4.81 19.39 11.40
C PHE A 352 -5.70 19.26 10.15
N CYS A 353 -6.62 18.28 10.15
CA CYS A 353 -7.52 18.05 9.02
C CYS A 353 -8.42 19.27 8.73
N LYS A 354 -9.09 19.81 9.74
CA LYS A 354 -9.96 20.98 9.60
C LYS A 354 -9.20 22.21 9.12
N ASP A 355 -8.04 22.46 9.72
CA ASP A 355 -7.22 23.60 9.34
C ASP A 355 -6.70 23.43 7.92
N GLN A 356 -6.24 22.23 7.55
CA GLN A 356 -5.68 21.95 6.23
C GLN A 356 -6.71 22.22 5.12
N LYS A 357 -7.91 21.66 5.24
CA LYS A 357 -8.99 21.89 4.26
C LYS A 357 -9.28 23.38 4.11
N LYS A 358 -9.34 24.12 5.22
CA LYS A 358 -9.54 25.57 5.21
C LYS A 358 -8.39 26.33 4.55
N VAL A 359 -7.14 25.99 4.85
CA VAL A 359 -5.95 26.70 4.35
C VAL A 359 -5.70 26.43 2.87
N PHE A 360 -5.96 25.20 2.40
CA PHE A 360 -5.88 24.85 0.98
C PHE A 360 -7.12 25.25 0.18
N GLY A 361 -8.24 25.55 0.85
CA GLY A 361 -9.50 25.90 0.19
C GLY A 361 -10.27 24.69 -0.34
N ASP A 362 -9.96 23.49 0.16
CA ASP A 362 -10.65 22.25 -0.18
C ASP A 362 -11.96 22.11 0.62
N GLN A 363 -12.96 21.40 0.07
CA GLN A 363 -14.17 21.08 0.81
C GLN A 363 -13.86 20.09 1.95
N ASP A 364 -14.38 20.36 3.14
CA ASP A 364 -14.17 19.51 4.31
C ASP A 364 -15.18 18.36 4.39
N ILE A 365 -15.08 17.45 3.41
CA ILE A 365 -15.95 16.29 3.28
C ILE A 365 -15.56 15.21 4.31
N TYR A 366 -14.28 15.09 4.64
CA TYR A 366 -13.78 14.25 5.73
C TYR A 366 -14.55 14.49 7.04
N ASN A 367 -14.63 15.74 7.51
CA ASN A 367 -15.34 16.00 8.75
C ASN A 367 -16.87 15.93 8.59
N LYS A 368 -17.41 16.17 7.38
CA LYS A 368 -18.83 15.98 7.06
C LYS A 368 -19.28 14.53 7.25
N HIS A 369 -18.44 13.55 6.91
CA HIS A 369 -18.72 12.12 7.07
C HIS A 369 -18.10 11.53 8.35
N GLY A 370 -17.88 12.37 9.37
CA GLY A 370 -17.54 11.95 10.73
C GLY A 370 -16.05 11.87 11.04
N GLY A 371 -15.16 12.12 10.07
CA GLY A 371 -13.72 12.26 10.26
C GLY A 371 -13.11 11.19 11.18
N PHE A 372 -12.38 11.62 12.21
CA PHE A 372 -11.74 10.71 13.18
C PHE A 372 -12.74 9.82 13.95
N ALA A 373 -13.99 10.25 14.15
CA ALA A 373 -14.99 9.43 14.82
C ALA A 373 -15.45 8.26 13.93
N SER A 374 -15.65 8.50 12.64
CA SER A 374 -15.91 7.44 11.64
C SER A 374 -14.71 6.49 11.56
N MET A 375 -13.49 7.02 11.39
CA MET A 375 -12.28 6.20 11.33
C MET A 375 -12.03 5.39 12.60
N SER A 376 -12.40 5.93 13.77
CA SER A 376 -12.32 5.19 15.04
C SER A 376 -13.17 3.93 15.01
N LYS A 377 -14.40 4.03 14.51
CA LYS A 377 -15.31 2.86 14.42
C LYS A 377 -14.79 1.84 13.40
N ALA A 378 -14.34 2.30 12.22
CA ALA A 378 -13.80 1.43 11.17
C ALA A 378 -12.57 0.64 11.66
N LEU A 379 -11.55 1.34 12.19
CA LEU A 379 -10.32 0.73 12.70
C LEU A 379 -10.57 -0.15 13.93
N LYS A 380 -11.64 0.08 14.69
CA LYS A 380 -12.06 -0.79 15.80
C LYS A 380 -12.71 -2.08 15.31
N ALA A 381 -13.63 -1.96 14.35
CA ALA A 381 -14.34 -3.11 13.77
C ALA A 381 -13.39 -4.09 13.07
N GLY A 382 -12.27 -3.58 12.56
CA GLY A 382 -11.28 -4.34 11.83
C GLY A 382 -11.48 -4.15 10.33
N MET A 383 -10.38 -3.94 9.62
CA MET A 383 -10.38 -3.65 8.18
C MET A 383 -9.49 -4.66 7.45
N VAL A 384 -9.76 -4.87 6.16
CA VAL A 384 -8.99 -5.78 5.30
C VAL A 384 -7.80 -5.04 4.71
N LEU A 385 -6.61 -5.64 4.80
CA LEU A 385 -5.39 -5.12 4.15
C LEU A 385 -5.41 -5.39 2.64
N THR A 386 -5.25 -4.31 1.88
CA THR A 386 -5.19 -4.30 0.42
C THR A 386 -3.81 -3.85 -0.04
N LEU A 387 -3.25 -4.53 -1.03
CA LEU A 387 -1.97 -4.21 -1.68
C LEU A 387 -2.21 -4.15 -3.19
N SER A 388 -1.85 -3.05 -3.84
CA SER A 388 -2.17 -2.83 -5.25
C SER A 388 -1.10 -2.05 -6.00
N LEU A 389 -1.14 -2.15 -7.33
CA LEU A 389 -0.38 -1.32 -8.24
C LEU A 389 -1.26 -0.94 -9.42
N TRP A 390 -1.37 0.35 -9.71
CA TRP A 390 -2.27 0.86 -10.73
C TRP A 390 -1.77 2.21 -11.31
N ASP A 391 -2.30 2.56 -12.47
CA ASP A 391 -2.26 3.88 -13.08
C ASP A 391 -3.66 4.50 -13.13
N ASP A 392 -3.74 5.82 -13.23
CA ASP A 392 -4.98 6.56 -12.97
C ASP A 392 -5.62 7.09 -14.26
N TYR A 393 -6.72 6.45 -14.66
CA TYR A 393 -7.54 6.85 -15.80
C TYR A 393 -8.43 8.08 -15.53
N ALA A 394 -8.60 8.52 -14.29
CA ALA A 394 -9.43 9.69 -13.96
C ALA A 394 -8.63 10.99 -13.98
N SER A 395 -7.44 10.98 -13.37
CA SER A 395 -6.64 12.19 -13.14
C SER A 395 -5.14 12.03 -13.36
N ASN A 396 -4.70 10.98 -14.06
CA ASN A 396 -3.31 10.73 -14.45
C ASN A 396 -2.33 10.71 -13.25
N MET A 397 -2.81 10.41 -12.04
CA MET A 397 -2.06 10.39 -10.79
C MET A 397 -1.53 11.77 -10.35
N LEU A 398 -1.96 12.85 -11.02
CA LEU A 398 -1.42 14.18 -10.80
C LEU A 398 -1.76 14.72 -9.41
N TRP A 399 -2.83 14.21 -8.79
CA TRP A 399 -3.21 14.55 -7.44
C TRP A 399 -2.17 14.10 -6.40
N LEU A 400 -1.38 13.06 -6.71
CA LEU A 400 -0.33 12.51 -5.87
C LEU A 400 1.04 13.12 -6.15
N ASP A 401 1.44 13.26 -7.43
CA ASP A 401 2.85 13.45 -7.79
C ASP A 401 3.18 14.69 -8.64
N SER A 402 2.17 15.51 -8.98
CA SER A 402 2.31 16.70 -9.84
C SER A 402 1.68 17.92 -9.16
N ASP A 403 1.51 19.01 -9.91
CA ASP A 403 0.56 20.06 -9.58
C ASP A 403 -0.86 19.67 -9.99
N PHE A 404 -1.82 19.82 -9.08
CA PHE A 404 -3.24 19.55 -9.36
C PHE A 404 -4.15 20.53 -8.57
N PRO A 405 -5.32 20.94 -9.11
CA PRO A 405 -5.78 20.68 -10.48
C PRO A 405 -4.90 21.36 -11.54
N VAL A 406 -4.95 20.85 -12.77
CA VAL A 406 -3.98 21.18 -13.84
C VAL A 406 -4.03 22.63 -14.32
N ASP A 407 -5.09 23.36 -14.00
CA ASP A 407 -5.35 24.76 -14.35
C ASP A 407 -5.04 25.74 -13.20
N ALA A 408 -4.83 25.23 -11.97
CA ALA A 408 -4.47 26.07 -10.83
C ALA A 408 -3.04 26.63 -10.95
N ASP A 409 -2.80 27.75 -10.26
CA ASP A 409 -1.46 28.32 -10.10
C ASP A 409 -0.58 27.35 -9.29
N PRO A 410 0.57 26.87 -9.82
CA PRO A 410 1.49 25.99 -9.08
C PRO A 410 1.97 26.55 -7.73
N SER A 411 1.93 27.88 -7.55
CA SER A 411 2.33 28.55 -6.31
C SER A 411 1.22 28.61 -5.25
N ALA A 412 -0.02 28.31 -5.62
CA ALA A 412 -1.12 28.26 -4.67
C ALA A 412 -0.95 27.10 -3.67
N LEU A 413 -1.33 27.34 -2.41
CA LEU A 413 -1.19 26.36 -1.35
C LEU A 413 -2.00 25.10 -1.67
N GLY A 414 -1.41 23.93 -1.43
CA GLY A 414 -2.06 22.64 -1.71
C GLY A 414 -2.03 22.19 -3.17
N VAL A 415 -1.58 23.04 -4.12
CA VAL A 415 -1.55 22.68 -5.55
C VAL A 415 -0.37 21.78 -5.90
N GLY A 416 0.84 22.04 -5.42
CA GLY A 416 2.00 21.19 -5.72
C GLY A 416 2.05 19.96 -4.82
N ARG A 417 2.02 18.74 -5.39
CA ARG A 417 2.06 17.46 -4.65
C ARG A 417 3.27 16.59 -5.00
N GLY A 418 4.01 16.96 -6.03
CA GLY A 418 5.30 16.36 -6.36
C GLY A 418 6.00 17.14 -7.48
N SER A 419 7.05 16.54 -8.04
CA SER A 419 7.87 17.16 -9.10
C SER A 419 7.55 16.64 -10.50
N CYS A 420 6.54 15.78 -10.66
CA CYS A 420 6.11 15.33 -11.97
C CYS A 420 5.47 16.47 -12.76
N ALA A 421 5.60 16.43 -14.09
CA ALA A 421 4.99 17.46 -14.93
C ALA A 421 3.49 17.18 -15.11
N ARG A 422 2.67 18.22 -15.28
CA ARG A 422 1.22 18.11 -15.52
C ARG A 422 0.83 17.26 -16.75
N THR A 423 1.79 16.99 -17.64
CA THR A 423 1.62 16.20 -18.86
C THR A 423 2.01 14.73 -18.69
N THR A 424 2.44 14.29 -17.51
CA THR A 424 2.75 12.87 -17.25
C THR A 424 1.52 12.09 -16.79
N GLY A 425 1.67 10.78 -16.63
CA GLY A 425 0.67 9.95 -15.99
C GLY A 425 -0.52 9.53 -16.85
N ASN A 426 -0.56 9.94 -18.13
CA ASN A 426 -1.53 9.40 -19.07
C ASN A 426 -1.37 7.86 -19.15
N PRO A 427 -2.42 7.07 -18.86
CA PRO A 427 -2.34 5.61 -18.83
C PRO A 427 -1.71 4.99 -20.07
N VAL A 428 -2.09 5.43 -21.27
CA VAL A 428 -1.57 4.91 -22.54
C VAL A 428 -0.05 5.09 -22.62
N ASP A 429 0.45 6.23 -22.15
CA ASP A 429 1.88 6.52 -22.15
C ASP A 429 2.62 5.75 -21.05
N VAL A 430 2.08 5.69 -19.83
CA VAL A 430 2.74 5.01 -18.70
C VAL A 430 2.81 3.51 -18.93
N GLU A 431 1.71 2.90 -19.37
CA GLU A 431 1.62 1.49 -19.75
C GLU A 431 2.60 1.08 -20.85
N LYS A 432 2.85 1.99 -21.82
CA LYS A 432 3.78 1.76 -22.92
C LYS A 432 5.24 1.98 -22.50
N ASN A 433 5.50 3.03 -21.74
CA ASN A 433 6.86 3.50 -21.45
C ASN A 433 7.46 2.84 -20.21
N SER A 434 6.62 2.37 -19.29
CA SER A 434 7.04 1.79 -18.00
C SER A 434 6.45 0.40 -17.73
N PRO A 435 6.32 -0.51 -18.73
CA PRO A 435 5.60 -1.78 -18.54
C PRO A 435 6.26 -2.69 -17.49
N ASN A 436 7.57 -2.57 -17.32
CA ASN A 436 8.36 -3.37 -16.38
C ASN A 436 8.43 -2.75 -14.97
N SER A 437 7.70 -1.65 -14.71
CA SER A 437 7.58 -1.10 -13.37
C SER A 437 6.96 -2.11 -12.40
N TYR A 438 7.33 -2.01 -11.14
CA TYR A 438 6.82 -2.89 -10.09
C TYR A 438 6.96 -2.24 -8.72
N VAL A 439 6.22 -2.78 -7.77
CA VAL A 439 6.34 -2.47 -6.34
C VAL A 439 6.62 -3.76 -5.57
N ILE A 440 7.39 -3.67 -4.49
CA ILE A 440 7.55 -4.77 -3.54
C ILE A 440 7.11 -4.30 -2.16
N TYR A 441 6.14 -4.99 -1.58
CA TYR A 441 5.76 -4.86 -0.18
C TYR A 441 6.32 -6.02 0.60
N SER A 442 6.92 -5.77 1.75
CA SER A 442 7.50 -6.84 2.55
C SER A 442 7.49 -6.55 4.04
N ASN A 443 7.84 -7.56 4.85
CA ASN A 443 8.11 -7.38 6.28
C ASN A 443 6.95 -6.74 7.06
N ILE A 444 5.71 -7.10 6.72
CA ILE A 444 4.51 -6.59 7.38
C ILE A 444 4.52 -6.99 8.85
N LYS A 445 4.32 -6.00 9.74
CA LYS A 445 4.25 -6.14 11.19
C LYS A 445 3.09 -5.33 11.75
N VAL A 446 2.35 -5.92 12.68
CA VAL A 446 1.30 -5.24 13.45
C VAL A 446 1.55 -5.46 14.93
N GLY A 447 1.47 -4.42 15.74
CA GLY A 447 1.74 -4.59 17.17
C GLY A 447 1.38 -3.41 18.03
N ALA A 448 1.74 -3.50 19.31
CA ALA A 448 1.67 -2.36 20.22
C ALA A 448 2.52 -1.19 19.68
N LEU A 449 2.19 0.04 20.06
CA LEU A 449 2.99 1.22 19.71
C LEU A 449 4.47 1.00 20.09
N ASN A 450 5.38 1.34 19.17
CA ASN A 450 6.83 1.18 19.26
C ASN A 450 7.34 -0.27 19.35
N SER A 451 6.53 -1.26 18.98
CA SER A 451 6.92 -2.69 19.02
C SER A 451 7.52 -3.22 17.73
N THR A 452 7.37 -2.52 16.62
CA THR A 452 7.74 -3.00 15.27
C THR A 452 9.00 -2.35 14.71
N PHE A 453 9.49 -1.29 15.36
CA PHE A 453 10.71 -0.54 14.98
C PHE A 453 11.45 -0.02 16.23
N ASN A 454 12.73 0.36 16.06
CA ASN A 454 13.57 0.85 17.16
C ASN A 454 13.28 2.33 17.51
N ALA A 455 12.18 2.58 18.21
CA ALA A 455 11.76 3.93 18.59
C ALA A 455 12.78 4.71 19.45
N GLY A 456 13.76 4.05 20.07
CA GLY A 456 14.79 4.68 20.90
C GLY A 456 15.92 5.37 20.10
N SER A 457 15.98 5.18 18.77
CA SER A 457 17.06 5.70 17.91
C SER A 457 16.63 6.84 16.98
N VAL A 458 15.68 7.68 17.42
CA VAL A 458 15.28 8.87 16.67
C VAL A 458 16.45 9.85 16.60
N VAL A 459 17.04 10.00 15.42
CA VAL A 459 18.04 11.03 15.17
C VAL A 459 17.29 12.27 14.70
N THR A 460 17.30 13.33 15.51
CA THR A 460 16.80 14.64 15.05
C THR A 460 17.70 15.13 13.91
N PRO A 461 17.15 15.57 12.76
CA PRO A 461 17.96 16.21 11.73
C PRO A 461 18.73 17.40 12.32
N PRO A 462 19.94 17.75 11.83
CA PRO A 462 20.69 18.89 12.34
C PRO A 462 19.91 20.18 12.06
N GLY A 463 19.20 20.68 13.07
CA GLY A 463 18.71 22.05 13.08
C GLY A 463 19.90 22.98 13.23
N GLY A 464 20.05 23.95 12.32
CA GLY A 464 21.13 24.92 12.31
C GLY A 464 21.33 25.58 13.68
N THR A 465 22.50 25.34 14.27
CA THR A 465 22.90 25.93 15.54
C THR A 465 23.35 27.37 15.32
N THR A 466 22.52 28.34 15.70
CA THR A 466 23.02 29.68 16.03
C THR A 466 23.90 29.57 17.27
N SER A 467 25.21 29.67 17.05
CA SER A 467 26.22 29.67 18.11
C SER A 467 26.02 30.86 19.04
N ARG A 468 25.76 30.59 20.33
CA ARG A 468 25.96 31.58 21.39
C ARG A 468 27.27 31.23 22.09
N VAL A 469 28.31 31.99 21.76
CA VAL A 469 29.61 31.98 22.43
C VAL A 469 29.40 32.39 23.88
N SER A 470 29.87 31.56 24.82
CA SER A 470 30.10 31.99 26.19
C SER A 470 31.45 31.45 26.65
N THR A 471 32.38 32.38 26.84
CA THR A 471 33.74 32.20 27.35
C THR A 471 33.74 31.91 28.85
N SER A 472 34.44 30.85 29.29
CA SER A 472 35.17 30.90 30.56
C SER A 472 36.42 29.99 30.59
N THR A 473 37.54 30.69 30.74
CA THR A 473 38.86 30.38 31.30
C THR A 473 39.19 28.96 31.85
N THR A 474 40.15 28.33 31.15
CA THR A 474 41.38 27.65 31.61
C THR A 474 41.53 27.19 33.08
N ARG A 475 41.78 25.88 33.24
CA ARG A 475 42.88 25.35 34.10
C ARG A 475 43.26 23.91 33.68
N LYS A 476 44.55 23.67 33.45
CA LYS A 476 45.28 22.38 33.29
C LYS A 476 46.48 22.44 34.29
N PRO A 477 47.31 21.39 34.54
CA PRO A 477 47.21 19.94 34.31
C PRO A 477 47.55 19.09 35.55
N SER A 478 47.38 17.76 35.44
CA SER A 478 48.24 16.78 36.12
C SER A 478 48.43 15.55 35.24
N SER A 479 49.65 15.04 35.23
CA SER A 479 50.25 14.03 34.35
C SER A 479 50.22 12.62 34.94
N SER A 480 50.22 11.59 34.08
CA SER A 480 51.07 10.42 34.29
C SER A 480 51.31 9.65 32.98
N THR A 481 52.58 9.39 32.73
CA THR A 481 53.18 8.55 31.68
C THR A 481 53.32 7.10 32.15
N LEU A 482 53.28 6.12 31.23
CA LEU A 482 54.19 4.96 31.25
C LEU A 482 54.11 4.14 29.95
N ALA A 483 55.23 3.49 29.64
CA ALA A 483 55.68 3.05 28.32
C ALA A 483 55.72 1.51 28.15
N THR A 484 55.59 1.10 26.88
CA THR A 484 56.18 -0.04 26.11
C THR A 484 56.55 -1.39 26.77
N SER A 485 56.18 -2.49 26.11
CA SER A 485 57.12 -3.61 25.83
C SER A 485 56.63 -4.57 24.73
N THR A 486 57.57 -5.03 23.90
CA THR A 486 57.47 -6.02 22.81
C THR A 486 58.06 -7.36 23.25
N THR A 487 57.54 -8.49 22.76
CA THR A 487 58.32 -9.75 22.60
C THR A 487 57.76 -10.65 21.50
N SER A 488 58.67 -11.35 20.82
CA SER A 488 58.51 -12.21 19.64
C SER A 488 58.89 -13.67 19.94
N LYS A 489 58.25 -14.68 19.32
CA LYS A 489 58.87 -16.00 19.02
C LYS A 489 58.07 -16.85 18.00
N ALA A 490 58.78 -17.50 17.08
CA ALA A 490 58.39 -18.49 16.03
C ALA A 490 58.63 -19.96 16.53
N PRO A 491 58.50 -21.11 15.77
CA PRO A 491 58.38 -21.33 14.29
C PRO A 491 57.56 -22.57 13.74
N THR A 492 57.53 -22.70 12.37
CA THR A 492 57.39 -23.91 11.46
C THR A 492 56.06 -24.72 11.39
N THR A 493 55.51 -25.23 10.25
CA THR A 493 55.97 -25.54 8.87
C THR A 493 54.80 -25.73 7.85
N SER A 494 54.98 -25.15 6.64
CA SER A 494 54.60 -25.55 5.26
C SER A 494 53.20 -26.05 4.83
N SER A 495 52.52 -25.25 3.99
CA SER A 495 52.34 -25.49 2.52
C SER A 495 51.90 -24.18 1.82
N ALA A 496 52.58 -23.81 0.72
CA ALA A 496 52.40 -22.55 -0.06
C ALA A 496 51.47 -22.78 -1.27
N ALA A 497 50.72 -21.80 -1.82
CA ALA A 497 51.11 -20.49 -2.40
C ALA A 497 49.86 -19.59 -2.72
N PRO A 498 49.96 -18.28 -3.12
CA PRO A 498 50.85 -17.16 -2.73
C PRO A 498 50.05 -15.83 -2.41
N PRO A 499 50.70 -14.66 -2.23
CA PRO A 499 50.88 -13.93 -0.98
C PRO A 499 49.78 -12.92 -0.57
N ALA A 500 49.47 -12.89 0.73
CA ALA A 500 48.94 -11.71 1.41
C ALA A 500 50.06 -10.68 1.55
N GLY A 501 50.05 -9.63 0.71
CA GLY A 501 51.21 -8.74 0.62
C GLY A 501 51.02 -7.43 -0.12
N SER A 502 49.80 -6.92 -0.19
CA SER A 502 49.46 -5.52 -0.44
C SER A 502 47.94 -5.48 -0.33
N GLY A 503 47.35 -4.53 0.39
CA GLY A 503 45.89 -4.43 0.45
C GLY A 503 45.26 -4.37 -0.96
N ALA A 504 43.94 -4.41 -1.05
CA ALA A 504 43.24 -4.14 -2.30
C ALA A 504 43.69 -2.78 -2.88
N ALA A 505 43.93 -2.73 -4.19
CA ALA A 505 44.25 -1.50 -4.88
C ALA A 505 43.06 -0.52 -4.83
N HIS A 506 43.28 0.74 -5.22
CA HIS A 506 42.18 1.71 -5.36
C HIS A 506 41.02 1.11 -6.18
N PHE A 507 39.80 1.25 -5.68
CA PHE A 507 38.56 0.71 -6.23
C PHE A 507 38.39 -0.81 -6.18
N GLN A 508 39.32 -1.57 -5.60
CA GLN A 508 39.16 -3.01 -5.42
C GLN A 508 38.37 -3.36 -4.15
N GLN A 509 37.74 -4.53 -4.15
CA GLN A 509 36.99 -5.03 -3.00
C GLN A 509 37.93 -5.33 -1.84
N CYS A 510 37.63 -4.76 -0.68
CA CYS A 510 38.39 -4.89 0.56
C CYS A 510 37.55 -5.50 1.71
N GLY A 511 36.44 -6.16 1.39
CA GLY A 511 35.59 -6.79 2.40
C GLY A 511 34.28 -7.33 1.83
N GLY A 512 33.70 -8.32 2.52
CA GLY A 512 32.43 -8.97 2.20
C GLY A 512 32.28 -10.26 3.00
N GLN A 513 31.04 -10.67 3.26
CA GLN A 513 30.72 -11.98 3.83
C GLN A 513 31.09 -13.14 2.87
N PRO A 514 31.18 -14.40 3.35
CA PRO A 514 31.46 -15.55 2.52
C PRO A 514 30.57 -15.59 1.26
N PRO A 515 31.12 -15.95 0.08
CA PRO A 515 32.42 -16.61 -0.12
C PRO A 515 33.62 -15.67 -0.37
N PHE A 516 33.53 -14.38 -0.02
CA PHE A 516 34.65 -13.46 -0.26
C PHE A 516 35.93 -13.88 0.49
N ALA A 517 37.00 -14.12 -0.28
CA ALA A 517 38.32 -14.53 0.22
C ALA A 517 39.42 -13.50 -0.09
N GLY A 518 39.04 -12.27 -0.47
CA GLY A 518 39.97 -11.19 -0.81
C GLY A 518 40.54 -10.45 0.41
N PRO A 519 41.38 -9.43 0.19
CA PRO A 519 42.02 -8.68 1.26
C PRO A 519 41.00 -7.84 2.05
N PHE A 520 41.23 -7.64 3.35
CA PHE A 520 40.39 -6.78 4.22
C PHE A 520 40.99 -5.39 4.49
N THR A 521 42.05 -5.04 3.75
CA THR A 521 42.80 -3.79 3.86
C THR A 521 43.09 -3.23 2.48
N CYS A 522 43.45 -1.95 2.39
CA CYS A 522 43.77 -1.26 1.15
C CYS A 522 45.25 -0.87 1.06
N VAL A 523 45.78 -0.74 -0.16
CA VAL A 523 47.10 -0.11 -0.36
C VAL A 523 47.01 1.36 0.05
N ALA A 524 47.99 1.86 0.80
CA ALA A 524 48.05 3.29 1.12
C ALA A 524 48.09 4.13 -0.18
N PRO A 525 47.37 5.27 -0.27
CA PRO A 525 46.71 6.00 0.82
C PRO A 525 45.22 5.65 1.06
N TYR A 526 44.69 4.62 0.39
CA TYR A 526 43.26 4.33 0.36
C TYR A 526 42.75 3.69 1.64
N LYS A 527 41.46 3.89 1.93
CA LYS A 527 40.77 3.32 3.08
C LYS A 527 39.67 2.37 2.63
N CYS A 528 39.54 1.27 3.34
CA CYS A 528 38.46 0.33 3.07
C CYS A 528 37.14 0.93 3.57
N THR A 529 36.29 1.33 2.64
CA THR A 529 35.00 1.95 2.92
C THR A 529 33.91 0.88 2.80
N TYR A 530 33.17 0.68 3.89
CA TYR A 530 32.07 -0.26 3.95
C TYR A 530 30.93 0.19 3.02
N SER A 531 30.40 -0.74 2.23
CA SER A 531 29.24 -0.48 1.35
C SER A 531 28.04 -1.37 1.72
N SER A 532 28.25 -2.67 1.93
CA SER A 532 27.21 -3.62 2.34
C SER A 532 27.83 -4.83 3.07
N PRO A 533 27.02 -5.72 3.66
CA PRO A 533 27.53 -6.94 4.28
C PRO A 533 28.35 -7.82 3.32
N TYR A 534 28.12 -7.71 2.01
CA TYR A 534 28.80 -8.50 0.99
C TYR A 534 29.90 -7.74 0.25
N TYR A 535 30.07 -6.43 0.51
CA TYR A 535 30.98 -5.60 -0.27
C TYR A 535 31.50 -4.37 0.50
N SER A 536 32.82 -4.20 0.50
CA SER A 536 33.53 -2.98 0.91
C SER A 536 34.57 -2.64 -0.16
N GLN A 537 34.88 -1.36 -0.38
CA GLN A 537 35.78 -0.93 -1.46
C GLN A 537 36.87 0.01 -0.96
N CYS A 538 38.07 -0.10 -1.53
CA CYS A 538 39.15 0.87 -1.31
C CYS A 538 38.89 2.19 -2.01
N LEU A 539 38.77 3.29 -1.25
CA LEU A 539 38.58 4.66 -1.73
C LEU A 539 39.63 5.62 -1.16
#